data_AF-A0A2T4XTX1-F1
#
_entry.id   AF-A0A2T4XTX1-F1
#
_cell.length_a   1.000
_cell.length_b   1.000
_cell.length_c   1.000
_cell.angle_alpha   90.00
_cell.angle_beta   90.00
_cell.angle_gamma   90.00
#
_symmetry.space_group_name_H-M   'P 1'
#
loop_
_entity.id
_entity.type
_entity.pdbx_description
1 polymer ?
#
loop_
_entity_poly.entity_id
_entity_poly.type
_entity_poly.pdbx_seq_one_letter_code
_entity_poly.pdbx_strand_id
1 'polypeptide(L)'
;MRLVNHATNTKNFYHFEDSDDCCEPAVVTAAAERLRQSKDLNAADVAQLETIVSLELLRYEYASGEMPVDDLKSQIQKLRNNLIDVHGREPFDNGNIDKGFYTFLNEEYGLVTK
;
A
#
# COMPACT_ATOMS: atom_id res chain seq x y z
N MET A 1 8.86 9.43 14.09
CA MET A 1 9.29 10.37 13.04
C MET A 1 8.08 10.65 12.15
N ARG A 2 7.91 11.88 11.64
CA ARG A 2 6.91 12.12 10.58
C ARG A 2 7.48 11.53 9.29
N LEU A 3 6.67 10.76 8.57
CA LEU A 3 7.05 10.17 7.28
C LEU A 3 7.17 11.28 6.23
N VAL A 4 8.04 11.09 5.25
CA VAL A 4 8.22 12.02 4.12
C VAL A 4 7.49 11.46 2.90
N ASN A 5 6.95 12.34 2.06
CA ASN A 5 6.30 11.92 0.83
C ASN A 5 7.34 11.32 -0.14
N HIS A 6 7.06 10.11 -0.61
CA HIS A 6 7.90 9.35 -1.53
C HIS A 6 8.15 10.07 -2.87
N ALA A 7 7.29 11.02 -3.25
CA ALA A 7 7.51 11.91 -4.40
C ALA A 7 8.86 12.67 -4.32
N THR A 8 9.46 12.80 -3.13
CA THR A 8 10.78 13.42 -2.94
C THR A 8 11.96 12.45 -3.13
N ASN A 9 11.69 11.14 -3.22
CA ASN A 9 12.68 10.06 -3.26
C ASN A 9 12.37 8.98 -4.31
N THR A 10 11.88 9.38 -5.49
CA THR A 10 11.43 8.47 -6.56
C THR A 10 12.54 7.64 -7.21
N LYS A 11 13.79 7.78 -6.79
CA LYS A 11 14.92 6.97 -7.27
C LYS A 11 15.01 5.60 -6.60
N ASN A 12 14.39 5.46 -5.44
CA ASN A 12 14.36 4.22 -4.66
C ASN A 12 13.01 3.55 -4.84
N PHE A 13 13.01 2.22 -4.88
CA PHE A 13 11.77 1.47 -4.91
C PHE A 13 11.04 1.61 -3.57
N TYR A 14 9.77 2.00 -3.62
CA TYR A 14 8.89 2.06 -2.48
C TYR A 14 8.15 0.74 -2.26
N HIS A 15 8.20 0.26 -1.03
CA HIS A 15 7.35 -0.82 -0.53
C HIS A 15 6.99 -0.49 0.93
N PHE A 16 5.77 -0.77 1.37
CA PHE A 16 5.32 -0.40 2.71
C PHE A 16 6.21 -0.97 3.80
N GLU A 17 6.62 -2.24 3.71
CA GLU A 17 7.43 -2.86 4.77
C GLU A 17 8.90 -2.40 4.77
N ASP A 18 9.38 -1.83 3.67
CA ASP A 18 10.80 -1.49 3.47
C ASP A 18 11.08 0.02 3.48
N SER A 19 10.04 0.84 3.51
CA SER A 19 10.14 2.30 3.39
C SER A 19 9.62 3.03 4.62
N ASP A 20 10.35 4.07 5.02
CA ASP A 20 9.93 5.10 5.99
C ASP A 20 9.23 6.31 5.30
N ASP A 21 8.88 6.18 4.02
CA ASP A 21 8.13 7.18 3.26
C ASP A 21 6.61 6.91 3.33
N CYS A 22 5.81 7.88 2.89
CA CYS A 22 4.38 7.71 2.59
C CYS A 22 4.08 8.06 1.13
N CYS A 23 2.95 7.56 0.63
CA CYS A 23 2.51 7.81 -0.74
C CYS A 23 1.23 8.66 -0.78
N GLU A 24 1.14 9.54 -1.78
CA GLU A 24 -0.06 10.36 -2.00
C GLU A 24 -1.29 9.50 -2.34
N PRO A 25 -2.47 9.80 -1.76
CA PRO A 25 -3.69 9.04 -1.99
C PRO A 25 -4.07 8.89 -3.47
N ALA A 26 -3.82 9.93 -4.28
CA ALA A 26 -4.11 9.90 -5.72
C ALA A 26 -3.26 8.84 -6.45
N VAL A 27 -1.97 8.73 -6.09
CA VAL A 27 -1.04 7.77 -6.69
C VAL A 27 -1.38 6.34 -6.25
N VAL A 28 -1.68 6.15 -4.97
CA VAL A 28 -2.15 4.86 -4.42
C VAL A 28 -3.41 4.38 -5.15
N THR A 29 -4.37 5.29 -5.38
CA THR A 29 -5.62 4.98 -6.07
C THR A 29 -5.37 4.62 -7.54
N ALA A 30 -4.55 5.40 -8.25
CA ALA A 30 -4.19 5.13 -9.64
C ALA A 30 -3.52 3.76 -9.81
N ALA A 31 -2.55 3.42 -8.95
CA ALA A 31 -1.88 2.12 -8.97
C ALA A 31 -2.86 0.95 -8.75
N ALA A 32 -3.79 1.09 -7.80
CA ALA A 32 -4.80 0.09 -7.54
C ALA A 32 -5.79 -0.09 -8.70
N GLU A 33 -6.25 1.02 -9.31
CA GLU A 33 -7.10 0.96 -10.51
C GLU A 33 -6.38 0.27 -11.67
N ARG A 34 -5.11 0.58 -11.87
CA ARG A 34 -4.29 -0.04 -12.91
C ARG A 34 -4.08 -1.54 -12.68
N LEU A 35 -3.93 -1.98 -11.43
CA LEU A 35 -3.90 -3.40 -11.10
C LEU A 35 -5.24 -4.09 -11.40
N ARG A 36 -6.37 -3.47 -11.02
CA ARG A 36 -7.71 -4.00 -11.32
C ARG A 36 -7.98 -4.11 -12.83
N GLN A 37 -7.41 -3.23 -13.64
CA GLN A 37 -7.57 -3.25 -15.10
C GLN A 37 -6.64 -4.25 -15.80
N SER A 38 -5.52 -4.62 -15.18
CA SER A 38 -4.49 -5.46 -15.80
C SER A 38 -4.65 -6.96 -15.52
N LYS A 39 -5.45 -7.35 -14.53
CA LYS A 39 -5.63 -8.74 -14.10
C LYS A 39 -7.08 -9.03 -13.76
N ASP A 40 -7.50 -10.27 -13.96
CA ASP A 40 -8.75 -10.78 -13.40
C ASP A 40 -8.53 -11.14 -11.93
N LEU A 41 -9.20 -10.43 -11.03
CA LEU A 41 -8.99 -10.54 -9.59
C LEU A 41 -10.14 -11.33 -8.97
N ASN A 42 -9.83 -12.41 -8.24
CA ASN A 42 -10.83 -13.10 -7.43
C ASN A 42 -11.14 -12.31 -6.14
N ALA A 43 -12.13 -12.77 -5.37
CA ALA A 43 -12.55 -12.08 -4.15
C ALA A 43 -11.43 -11.91 -3.11
N ALA A 44 -10.54 -12.89 -2.96
CA ALA A 44 -9.41 -12.80 -2.03
C ALA A 44 -8.33 -11.82 -2.54
N ASP A 45 -8.11 -11.78 -3.85
CA ASP A 45 -7.16 -10.83 -4.48
C ASP A 45 -7.66 -9.39 -4.35
N VAL A 46 -8.96 -9.16 -4.57
CA VAL A 46 -9.60 -7.86 -4.35
C VAL A 46 -9.47 -7.44 -2.89
N ALA A 47 -9.79 -8.32 -1.95
CA ALA A 47 -9.64 -8.03 -0.53
C ALA A 47 -8.20 -7.71 -0.13
N GLN A 48 -7.22 -8.44 -0.68
CA GLN A 48 -5.80 -8.17 -0.46
C GLN A 48 -5.43 -6.77 -0.98
N LEU A 49 -5.81 -6.44 -2.22
CA LEU A 49 -5.56 -5.13 -2.81
C LEU A 49 -6.21 -3.98 -2.02
N GLU A 50 -7.47 -4.14 -1.63
CA GLU A 50 -8.18 -3.13 -0.83
C GLU A 50 -7.55 -2.94 0.55
N THR A 51 -7.02 -4.02 1.15
CA THR A 51 -6.30 -3.93 2.41
C THR A 51 -4.98 -3.18 2.24
N ILE A 52 -4.20 -3.48 1.18
CA ILE A 52 -2.97 -2.74 0.86
C ILE A 52 -3.26 -1.24 0.68
N VAL A 53 -4.27 -0.90 -0.12
CA VAL A 53 -4.70 0.50 -0.33
C VAL A 53 -5.08 1.17 0.99
N SER A 54 -5.85 0.49 1.83
CA SER A 54 -6.26 1.04 3.14
C SER A 54 -5.06 1.30 4.05
N LEU A 55 -4.07 0.42 4.04
CA LEU A 55 -2.83 0.59 4.81
C LEU A 55 -2.00 1.77 4.31
N GLU A 56 -1.87 1.96 3.00
CA GLU A 56 -1.19 3.10 2.40
C GLU A 56 -1.86 4.44 2.74
N LEU A 57 -3.20 4.49 2.64
CA LEU A 57 -3.97 5.67 3.00
C LEU A 57 -3.83 6.01 4.49
N LEU A 58 -3.87 5.00 5.36
CA LEU A 58 -3.67 5.15 6.80
C LEU A 58 -2.27 5.69 7.12
N ARG A 59 -1.24 5.21 6.40
CA ARG A 59 0.13 5.69 6.53
C ARG A 59 0.25 7.16 6.10
N TYR A 60 -0.44 7.57 5.02
CA TYR A 60 -0.49 8.97 4.60
C TYR A 60 -1.23 9.86 5.62
N GLU A 61 -2.34 9.39 6.19
CA GLU A 61 -3.07 10.11 7.23
C GLU A 61 -2.19 10.35 8.48
N TYR A 62 -1.44 9.34 8.90
CA TYR A 62 -0.45 9.51 9.97
C TYR A 62 0.65 10.54 9.61
N ALA A 63 1.11 10.56 8.36
CA ALA A 63 2.13 11.50 7.92
C ALA A 63 1.62 12.96 7.86
N SER A 64 0.35 13.15 7.49
CA SER A 64 -0.27 14.46 7.24
C SER A 64 -1.06 15.02 8.42
N GLY A 65 -1.48 14.17 9.37
CA GLY A 65 -2.31 14.52 10.51
C GLY A 65 -1.61 14.44 11.88
N GLU A 66 -2.43 14.39 12.93
CA GLU A 66 -2.01 14.24 14.33
C GLU A 66 -2.34 12.84 14.89
N MET A 67 -2.44 11.83 14.02
CA MET A 67 -2.71 10.46 14.47
C MET A 67 -1.59 9.96 15.40
N PRO A 68 -1.91 9.47 16.61
CA PRO A 68 -0.94 8.83 17.48
C PRO A 68 -0.35 7.56 16.85
N VAL A 69 0.95 7.31 17.09
CA VAL A 69 1.63 6.13 16.55
C VAL A 69 1.02 4.81 17.04
N ASP A 70 0.48 4.79 18.25
CA ASP A 70 -0.16 3.60 18.81
C ASP A 70 -1.51 3.31 18.13
N ASP A 71 -2.24 4.35 17.75
CA ASP A 71 -3.48 4.22 16.98
C ASP A 71 -3.18 3.72 15.56
N LEU A 72 -2.12 4.23 14.91
CA LEU A 72 -1.65 3.71 13.63
C LEU A 72 -1.35 2.21 13.72
N LYS A 73 -0.55 1.79 14.71
CA LYS A 73 -0.18 0.38 14.91
C LYS A 73 -1.41 -0.50 15.14
N SER A 74 -2.35 -0.04 15.97
CA SER A 74 -3.59 -0.77 16.26
C SER A 74 -4.43 -0.95 14.99
N GLN A 75 -4.59 0.11 14.19
CA GLN A 75 -5.35 0.07 12.94
C GLN A 75 -4.68 -0.82 11.88
N ILE A 76 -3.36 -0.78 11.74
CA ILE A 76 -2.60 -1.68 10.85
C ILE A 76 -2.86 -3.15 11.25
N GLN A 77 -2.72 -3.49 12.53
CA GLN A 77 -2.96 -4.86 13.00
C GLN A 77 -4.40 -5.30 12.77
N LYS A 78 -5.37 -4.40 13.01
CA LYS A 78 -6.79 -4.68 12.76
C LYS A 78 -7.06 -5.01 11.30
N LEU A 79 -6.52 -4.22 10.36
CA LEU A 79 -6.68 -4.45 8.93
C LEU A 79 -6.04 -5.78 8.49
N ARG A 80 -4.81 -6.05 8.94
CA ARG A 80 -4.10 -7.31 8.65
C ARG A 80 -4.87 -8.52 9.17
N ASN A 81 -5.26 -8.50 10.45
CA ASN A 81 -5.97 -9.61 11.06
C ASN A 81 -7.32 -9.87 10.37
N ASN A 82 -8.07 -8.82 10.01
CA ASN A 82 -9.32 -8.99 9.29
C ASN A 82 -9.14 -9.69 7.93
N LEU A 83 -8.08 -9.34 7.18
CA LEU A 83 -7.78 -10.02 5.91
C LEU A 83 -7.40 -11.50 6.15
N ILE A 84 -6.58 -11.76 7.16
CA ILE A 84 -6.14 -13.13 7.52
C ILE A 84 -7.34 -13.98 7.94
N ASP A 85 -8.19 -13.46 8.83
CA ASP A 85 -9.32 -14.20 9.42
C ASP A 85 -10.39 -14.54 8.36
N VAL A 86 -10.67 -13.61 7.43
CA VAL A 86 -11.73 -13.78 6.43
C VAL A 86 -11.24 -14.50 5.17
N HIS A 87 -10.02 -14.21 4.71
CA HIS A 87 -9.53 -14.66 3.41
C HIS A 87 -8.27 -15.55 3.49
N GLY A 88 -7.67 -15.72 4.66
CA GLY A 88 -6.42 -16.48 4.82
C GLY A 88 -5.23 -15.84 4.10
N ARG A 89 -5.26 -14.52 3.92
CA ARG A 89 -4.26 -13.74 3.16
C ARG A 89 -3.56 -12.73 4.05
N GLU A 90 -2.34 -12.41 3.67
CA GLU A 90 -1.53 -11.33 4.26
C GLU A 90 -1.39 -10.22 3.19
N PRO A 91 -1.48 -8.92 3.54
CA PRO A 91 -1.37 -7.84 2.55
C PRO A 91 -0.05 -7.84 1.75
N PHE A 92 1.07 -8.04 2.43
CA PHE A 92 2.46 -8.01 1.95
C PHE A 92 3.07 -9.42 1.97
N ASP A 93 2.54 -10.30 1.12
CA ASP A 93 2.96 -11.71 1.04
C ASP A 93 4.04 -11.98 -0.02
N ASN A 94 4.63 -10.93 -0.62
CA ASN A 94 5.48 -11.03 -1.80
C ASN A 94 4.83 -11.77 -2.99
N GLY A 95 3.50 -11.86 -2.98
CA GLY A 95 2.68 -12.49 -3.99
C GLY A 95 2.38 -11.59 -5.18
N ASN A 96 1.46 -12.05 -6.03
CA ASN A 96 1.15 -11.39 -7.30
C ASN A 96 0.41 -10.06 -7.15
N ILE A 97 -0.35 -9.89 -6.06
CA ILE A 97 -1.12 -8.66 -5.78
C ILE A 97 -0.21 -7.61 -5.17
N ASP A 98 0.51 -7.99 -4.12
CA ASP A 98 1.56 -7.20 -3.48
C ASP A 98 2.56 -6.64 -4.52
N LYS A 99 3.31 -7.52 -5.20
CA LYS A 99 4.30 -7.10 -6.21
C LYS A 99 3.67 -6.26 -7.32
N GLY A 100 2.49 -6.67 -7.81
CA GLY A 100 1.81 -5.96 -8.89
C GLY A 100 1.42 -4.54 -8.49
N PHE A 101 0.90 -4.36 -7.28
CA PHE A 101 0.55 -3.05 -6.76
C PHE A 101 1.77 -2.14 -6.65
N TYR A 102 2.85 -2.61 -6.01
CA TYR A 102 4.04 -1.77 -5.83
C TYR A 102 4.80 -1.51 -7.13
N THR A 103 4.80 -2.43 -8.09
CA THR A 103 5.30 -2.12 -9.44
C THR A 103 4.55 -0.94 -10.04
N PHE A 104 3.21 -0.99 -10.07
CA PHE A 104 2.43 0.12 -10.64
C PHE A 104 2.59 1.41 -9.83
N LEU A 105 2.56 1.35 -8.50
CA LEU A 105 2.75 2.52 -7.64
C LEU A 105 4.08 3.22 -7.90
N ASN A 106 5.16 2.47 -8.02
CA ASN A 106 6.48 3.04 -8.31
C ASN A 106 6.54 3.63 -9.73
N GLU A 107 5.91 2.99 -10.71
CA GLU A 107 5.78 3.53 -12.06
C GLU A 107 4.98 4.84 -12.10
N GLU A 108 3.91 4.97 -11.31
CA GLU A 108 3.15 6.22 -11.18
C GLU A 108 4.01 7.37 -10.62
N TYR A 109 5.02 7.06 -9.79
CA TYR A 109 6.04 8.02 -9.35
C TYR A 109 7.19 8.25 -10.36
N GLY A 110 7.15 7.58 -11.51
CA GLY A 110 8.13 7.72 -12.58
C GLY A 110 9.34 6.78 -12.45
N LEU A 111 9.35 5.85 -11.49
CA LEU A 111 10.38 4.82 -11.42
C LEU A 111 10.09 3.73 -12.46
N VAL A 112 10.88 3.71 -13.53
CA VAL A 112 10.78 2.67 -14.57
C VAL A 112 11.62 1.46 -14.15
N THR A 113 10.98 0.42 -13.62
CA THR A 113 11.62 -0.88 -13.44
C THR A 113 11.70 -1.59 -14.80
N LYS A 114 12.91 -1.74 -15.33
CA LYS A 114 13.19 -2.45 -16.60
C LYS A 114 13.16 -3.96 -16.43
#